data_AF-A0A1H3A150-F1
#
_entry.id   AF-A0A1H3A150-F1
#
_cell.length_a   1.000
_cell.length_b   1.000
_cell.length_c   1.000
_cell.angle_alpha   90.00
_cell.angle_beta   90.00
_cell.angle_gamma   90.00
#
_symmetry.space_group_name_H-M   'P 1'
#
loop_
_entity.id
_entity.type
_entity.pdbx_description
1 polymer ?
#
loop_
_entity_poly.entity_id
_entity_poly.type
_entity_poly.pdbx_seq_one_letter_code
_entity_poly.pdbx_strand_id
1 'polypeptide(L)'
;MKTKGKDEIVRKIAKELASGRDPDLMDERVGVPKTTWNRWIRQAREAAPEAVKAAMKTKAGRKNAIAAERAVVAHLSAAASVDKKGIDILLEVDSLLADCLILRNAAFTKDKDGNIGTELKEEFGPGILRDAIKSKVAVLTAASKIIETLMSGQRVAATQAAIVEAVEAASPEAKVKLVEAFRGIQARYGMIGPAERPH
;
A
#
# COMPACT_ATOMS: atom_id res chain seq x y z
N MET A 1 29.37 -29.30 -11.78
CA MET A 1 28.71 -27.98 -11.88
C MET A 1 27.16 -28.02 -11.82
N LYS A 2 26.51 -28.95 -11.09
CA LYS A 2 25.02 -29.12 -11.11
C LYS A 2 24.31 -28.92 -9.76
N THR A 3 25.02 -28.69 -8.66
CA THR A 3 24.43 -28.65 -7.30
C THR A 3 23.98 -27.26 -6.85
N LYS A 4 24.68 -26.18 -7.25
CA LYS A 4 24.36 -24.82 -6.80
C LYS A 4 22.97 -24.32 -7.20
N GLY A 5 22.49 -24.64 -8.42
CA GLY A 5 21.15 -24.22 -8.87
C GLY A 5 20.00 -24.97 -8.18
N LYS A 6 20.22 -26.22 -7.77
CA LYS A 6 19.19 -27.02 -7.07
C LYS A 6 18.87 -26.42 -5.69
N ASP A 7 19.89 -26.13 -4.90
CA ASP A 7 19.69 -25.67 -3.52
C ASP A 7 19.05 -24.28 -3.48
N GLU A 8 19.33 -23.45 -4.48
CA GLU A 8 18.65 -22.17 -4.69
C GLU A 8 17.16 -22.36 -5.04
N ILE A 9 16.84 -23.27 -5.96
CA ILE A 9 15.45 -23.58 -6.32
C ILE A 9 14.69 -24.14 -5.11
N VAL A 10 15.29 -25.03 -4.32
CA VAL A 10 14.65 -25.58 -3.11
C VAL A 10 14.36 -24.49 -2.08
N ARG A 11 15.25 -23.49 -1.92
CA ARG A 11 15.00 -22.32 -1.07
C ARG A 11 13.88 -21.44 -1.61
N LYS A 12 13.82 -21.22 -2.92
CA LYS A 12 12.73 -20.48 -3.56
C LYS A 12 11.39 -21.19 -3.36
N ILE A 13 11.33 -22.51 -3.58
CA ILE A 13 10.13 -23.33 -3.31
C ILE A 13 9.72 -23.20 -1.83
N ALA A 14 10.67 -23.23 -0.89
CA ALA A 14 10.34 -23.05 0.53
C ALA A 14 9.74 -21.67 0.82
N LYS A 15 10.22 -20.61 0.15
CA LYS A 15 9.69 -19.24 0.27
C LYS A 15 8.28 -19.12 -0.32
N GLU A 16 8.03 -19.73 -1.47
CA GLU A 16 6.70 -19.79 -2.08
C GLU A 16 5.71 -20.55 -1.20
N LEU A 17 6.12 -21.70 -0.68
CA LEU A 17 5.32 -22.48 0.26
C LEU A 17 5.02 -21.73 1.56
N ALA A 18 5.98 -20.96 2.09
CA ALA A 18 5.80 -20.14 3.30
C ALA A 18 4.89 -18.92 3.06
N SER A 19 4.83 -18.42 1.83
CA SER A 19 3.94 -17.34 1.42
C SER A 19 2.56 -17.82 0.95
N GLY A 20 2.26 -19.13 1.07
CA GLY A 20 0.96 -19.70 0.71
C GLY A 20 0.74 -19.91 -0.79
N ARG A 21 1.75 -19.58 -1.61
CA ARG A 21 1.68 -19.70 -3.08
C ARG A 21 2.00 -21.13 -3.52
N ASP A 22 1.41 -21.52 -4.65
CA ASP A 22 1.61 -22.86 -5.23
C ASP A 22 2.95 -22.91 -5.98
N PRO A 23 3.92 -23.75 -5.57
CA PRO A 23 5.19 -23.88 -6.28
C PRO A 23 5.04 -24.38 -7.71
N ASP A 24 3.95 -25.08 -8.06
CA ASP A 24 3.73 -25.52 -9.43
C ASP A 24 3.49 -24.36 -10.42
N LEU A 25 3.28 -23.14 -9.92
CA LEU A 25 3.15 -21.90 -10.71
C LEU A 25 4.48 -21.15 -10.89
N MET A 26 5.60 -21.66 -10.35
CA MET A 26 6.92 -21.02 -10.52
C MET A 26 7.46 -21.22 -11.94
N ASP A 27 8.12 -20.21 -12.51
CA ASP A 27 8.78 -20.34 -13.82
C ASP A 27 9.84 -21.45 -13.82
N GLU A 28 10.50 -21.66 -12.68
CA GLU A 28 11.49 -22.74 -12.50
C GLU A 28 10.87 -24.15 -12.59
N ARG A 29 9.54 -24.28 -12.60
CA ARG A 29 8.84 -25.55 -12.88
C ARG A 29 9.02 -25.98 -14.33
N VAL A 30 9.09 -25.02 -15.26
CA VAL A 30 9.08 -25.26 -16.71
C VAL A 30 10.35 -26.02 -17.08
N GLY A 31 10.20 -27.15 -17.78
CA GLY A 31 11.33 -28.00 -18.19
C GLY A 31 11.88 -28.94 -17.11
N VAL A 32 11.37 -28.92 -15.87
CA VAL A 32 11.76 -29.89 -14.83
C VAL A 32 10.83 -31.12 -14.88
N PRO A 33 11.33 -32.37 -14.79
CA PRO A 33 10.47 -33.53 -14.66
C PRO A 33 9.60 -33.47 -13.39
N LYS A 34 8.32 -33.86 -13.50
CA LYS A 34 7.35 -33.79 -12.39
C LYS A 34 7.83 -34.54 -11.14
N THR A 35 8.48 -35.68 -11.31
CA THR A 35 9.05 -36.49 -10.21
C THR A 35 10.18 -35.76 -9.48
N THR A 36 11.05 -35.07 -10.22
CA THR A 36 12.14 -34.25 -9.68
C THR A 36 11.60 -33.03 -8.93
N TRP A 37 10.61 -32.35 -9.51
CA TRP A 37 9.96 -31.20 -8.87
C TRP A 37 9.27 -31.58 -7.55
N ASN A 38 8.49 -32.66 -7.56
CA ASN A 38 7.85 -33.18 -6.34
C ASN A 38 8.87 -33.55 -5.26
N ARG A 39 10.04 -34.09 -5.65
CA ARG A 39 11.13 -34.38 -4.72
C ARG A 39 11.70 -33.10 -4.12
N TRP A 40 11.85 -32.03 -4.89
CA TRP A 40 12.34 -30.73 -4.39
C TRP A 40 11.31 -30.05 -3.47
N ILE A 41 10.02 -30.13 -3.78
CA ILE A 41 8.94 -29.70 -2.88
C ILE A 41 9.02 -30.44 -1.55
N ARG A 42 9.27 -31.75 -1.55
CA ARG A 42 9.42 -32.53 -0.32
C ARG A 42 10.61 -32.05 0.51
N GLN A 43 11.77 -31.83 -0.14
CA GLN A 43 12.97 -31.31 0.51
C GLN A 43 12.77 -29.90 1.08
N ALA A 44 12.07 -29.02 0.35
CA ALA A 44 11.73 -27.67 0.81
C ALA A 44 10.83 -27.69 2.05
N ARG A 45 9.88 -28.63 2.12
CA ARG A 45 9.01 -28.81 3.30
C ARG A 45 9.77 -29.33 4.52
N GLU A 46 10.70 -30.25 4.31
CA GLU A 46 11.54 -30.82 5.38
C GLU A 46 12.48 -29.76 5.99
N ALA A 47 12.98 -28.83 5.16
CA ALA A 47 13.88 -27.74 5.54
C ALA A 47 13.18 -26.47 6.06
N ALA A 48 11.85 -26.41 6.04
CA ALA A 48 11.10 -25.23 6.47
C ALA A 48 11.12 -25.05 8.01
N PRO A 49 11.09 -23.82 8.53
CA PRO A 49 10.95 -23.56 9.96
C PRO A 49 9.69 -24.24 10.54
N GLU A 50 9.75 -24.69 11.80
CA GLU A 50 8.65 -25.42 12.46
C GLU A 50 7.30 -24.68 12.43
N ALA A 51 7.32 -23.35 12.45
CA ALA A 51 6.12 -22.51 12.29
C ALA A 51 5.42 -22.71 10.93
N VAL A 52 6.18 -22.90 9.84
CA VAL A 52 5.66 -23.17 8.50
C VAL A 52 5.15 -24.60 8.39
N LYS A 53 5.85 -25.56 9.01
CA LYS A 53 5.39 -26.95 9.10
C LYS A 53 4.04 -27.05 9.83
N ALA A 54 3.82 -26.26 10.87
CA ALA A 54 2.57 -26.24 11.63
C ALA A 54 1.38 -25.74 10.80
N ALA A 55 1.54 -24.65 10.03
CA ALA A 55 0.51 -24.11 9.13
C ALA A 55 0.12 -25.10 7.99
N MET A 56 1.01 -26.02 7.67
CA MET A 56 0.88 -26.97 6.56
C MET A 56 0.20 -28.30 6.92
N LYS A 57 -0.14 -28.57 8.19
CA LYS A 57 -0.50 -29.93 8.65
C LYS A 57 -1.84 -30.49 8.17
N THR A 58 -2.77 -29.70 7.61
CA THR A 58 -4.04 -30.25 7.08
C THR A 58 -4.38 -29.73 5.68
N LYS A 59 -4.84 -30.63 4.80
CA LYS A 59 -5.29 -30.30 3.43
C LYS A 59 -6.48 -29.34 3.45
N ALA A 60 -7.33 -29.43 4.47
CA ALA A 60 -8.43 -28.51 4.74
C ALA A 60 -7.95 -27.11 5.13
N GLY A 61 -6.96 -27.00 6.04
CA GLY A 61 -6.41 -25.71 6.46
C GLY A 61 -5.75 -24.94 5.31
N ARG A 62 -5.07 -25.63 4.39
CA ARG A 62 -4.51 -25.00 3.17
C ARG A 62 -5.59 -24.52 2.22
N LYS A 63 -6.64 -25.32 1.99
CA LYS A 63 -7.76 -24.95 1.11
C LYS A 63 -8.48 -23.71 1.67
N ASN A 64 -8.67 -23.65 2.98
CA ASN A 64 -9.32 -22.55 3.67
C ASN A 64 -8.46 -21.27 3.64
N ALA A 65 -7.15 -21.38 3.81
CA ALA A 65 -6.24 -20.24 3.67
C ALA A 65 -6.25 -19.64 2.26
N ILE A 66 -6.22 -20.49 1.22
CA ILE A 66 -6.29 -20.06 -0.19
C ILE A 66 -7.66 -19.42 -0.49
N ALA A 67 -8.74 -19.97 0.05
CA ALA A 67 -10.09 -19.40 -0.11
C ALA A 67 -10.19 -18.01 0.55
N ALA A 68 -9.67 -17.87 1.77
CA ALA A 68 -9.61 -16.59 2.48
C ALA A 68 -8.77 -15.56 1.73
N GLU A 69 -7.57 -15.95 1.25
CA GLU A 69 -6.70 -15.06 0.46
C GLU A 69 -7.38 -14.58 -0.82
N ARG A 70 -8.06 -15.47 -1.55
CA ARG A 70 -8.82 -15.10 -2.76
C ARG A 70 -9.97 -14.14 -2.46
N ALA A 71 -10.68 -14.34 -1.35
CA ALA A 71 -11.77 -13.45 -0.93
C ALA A 71 -11.23 -12.05 -0.58
N VAL A 72 -10.10 -11.98 0.13
CA VAL A 72 -9.43 -10.72 0.44
C VAL A 72 -8.97 -10.00 -0.82
N VAL A 73 -8.31 -10.71 -1.74
CA VAL A 73 -7.84 -10.12 -3.01
C VAL A 73 -9.01 -9.62 -3.85
N ALA A 74 -10.08 -10.41 -4.00
CA ALA A 74 -11.27 -10.00 -4.75
C ALA A 74 -11.94 -8.75 -4.14
N HIS A 75 -12.03 -8.69 -2.81
CA HIS A 75 -12.60 -7.55 -2.13
C HIS A 75 -11.70 -6.30 -2.22
N LEU A 76 -10.39 -6.45 -2.06
CA LEU A 76 -9.42 -5.37 -2.25
C LEU A 76 -9.43 -4.86 -3.69
N SER A 77 -9.53 -5.75 -4.69
CA SER A 77 -9.65 -5.34 -6.09
C SER A 77 -10.95 -4.60 -6.39
N ALA A 78 -12.06 -4.97 -5.74
CA ALA A 78 -13.34 -4.27 -5.85
C ALA A 78 -13.34 -2.91 -5.11
N ALA A 79 -12.70 -2.84 -3.93
CA ALA A 79 -12.55 -1.63 -3.12
C ALA A 79 -11.49 -0.67 -3.70
N ALA A 80 -10.50 -1.21 -4.43
CA ALA A 80 -9.53 -0.46 -5.21
C ALA A 80 -10.10 0.07 -6.53
N SER A 81 -11.43 0.26 -6.62
CA SER A 81 -11.99 1.24 -7.55
C SER A 81 -11.35 2.58 -7.22
N VAL A 82 -10.29 2.91 -7.95
CA VAL A 82 -9.57 4.17 -7.81
C VAL A 82 -10.62 5.27 -7.88
N ASP A 83 -10.76 6.02 -6.79
CA ASP A 83 -11.69 7.13 -6.73
C ASP A 83 -11.17 8.22 -7.68
N LYS A 84 -11.57 8.13 -8.94
CA LYS A 84 -11.07 8.97 -10.02
C LYS A 84 -11.22 10.45 -9.66
N LYS A 85 -12.31 10.80 -8.97
CA LYS A 85 -12.54 12.15 -8.44
C LYS A 85 -11.48 12.56 -7.41
N GLY A 86 -11.06 11.64 -6.53
CA GLY A 86 -9.99 11.90 -5.56
C GLY A 86 -8.64 12.16 -6.24
N ILE A 87 -8.31 11.43 -7.31
CA ILE A 87 -7.11 11.69 -8.12
C ILE A 87 -7.22 13.03 -8.85
N ASP A 88 -8.36 13.30 -9.50
CA ASP A 88 -8.61 14.53 -10.23
C ASP A 88 -8.48 15.76 -9.30
N ILE A 89 -8.97 15.66 -8.06
CA ILE A 89 -8.82 16.72 -7.04
C ILE A 89 -7.36 16.92 -6.62
N LEU A 90 -6.58 15.85 -6.46
CA LEU A 90 -5.15 15.97 -6.13
C LEU A 90 -4.35 16.59 -7.28
N LEU A 91 -4.70 16.28 -8.53
CA LEU A 91 -4.12 16.93 -9.71
C LEU A 91 -4.48 18.43 -9.75
N GLU A 92 -5.72 18.80 -9.39
CA GLU A 92 -6.13 20.20 -9.30
C GLU A 92 -5.36 20.96 -8.20
N VAL A 93 -5.10 20.33 -7.06
CA VAL A 93 -4.26 20.89 -6.00
C VAL A 93 -2.84 21.16 -6.49
N ASP A 94 -2.26 20.25 -7.28
CA ASP A 94 -0.92 20.43 -7.85
C ASP A 94 -0.88 21.60 -8.84
N SER A 95 -1.89 21.72 -9.71
CA SER A 95 -2.07 22.87 -10.60
C SER A 95 -2.17 24.20 -9.82
N LEU A 96 -2.96 24.24 -8.75
CA LEU A 96 -3.09 25.43 -7.90
C LEU A 96 -1.78 25.79 -7.17
N LEU A 97 -0.97 24.80 -6.80
CA LEU A 97 0.37 25.03 -6.23
C LEU A 97 1.33 25.61 -7.27
N ALA A 98 1.25 25.15 -8.52
CA ALA A 98 2.01 25.73 -9.64
C ALA A 98 1.61 27.19 -9.89
N ASP A 99 0.32 27.51 -9.86
CA ASP A 99 -0.17 28.89 -9.99
C ASP A 99 0.31 29.79 -8.83
N CYS A 100 0.33 29.27 -7.60
CA CYS A 100 0.92 29.99 -6.46
C CYS A 100 2.42 30.26 -6.65
N LEU A 101 3.15 29.35 -7.31
CA LEU A 101 4.56 29.54 -7.64
C LEU A 101 4.74 30.62 -8.72
N ILE A 102 3.88 30.64 -9.74
CA ILE A 102 3.86 31.69 -10.77
C ILE A 102 3.60 33.06 -10.12
N LEU A 103 2.61 33.15 -9.23
CA LEU A 103 2.29 34.37 -8.51
C LEU A 103 3.48 34.84 -7.65
N ARG A 104 4.11 33.90 -6.91
CA ARG A 104 5.32 34.19 -6.14
C ARG A 104 6.44 34.74 -7.03
N ASN A 105 6.69 34.09 -8.17
CA ASN A 105 7.74 34.50 -9.10
C ASN A 105 7.46 35.87 -9.74
N ALA A 106 6.20 36.22 -9.93
CA ALA A 106 5.79 37.52 -10.46
C ALA A 106 6.10 38.70 -9.52
N ALA A 107 6.29 38.44 -8.21
CA ALA A 107 6.65 39.43 -7.21
C ALA A 107 8.10 39.92 -7.33
N PHE A 108 8.98 39.12 -7.91
CA PHE A 108 10.41 39.39 -8.01
C PHE A 108 10.77 40.07 -9.34
N THR A 109 11.86 40.83 -9.33
CA THR A 109 12.46 41.41 -10.54
C THR A 109 13.09 40.31 -11.39
N LYS A 110 13.33 40.60 -12.67
CA LYS A 110 14.08 39.72 -13.56
C LYS A 110 15.48 40.27 -13.78
N ASP A 111 16.47 39.38 -13.89
CA ASP A 111 17.81 39.77 -14.32
C ASP A 111 17.85 40.10 -15.82
N LYS A 112 19.03 40.49 -16.30
CA LYS A 112 19.23 40.87 -17.72
C LYS A 112 19.02 39.71 -18.69
N ASP A 113 19.12 38.48 -18.21
CA ASP A 113 18.96 37.25 -18.99
C ASP A 113 17.51 36.72 -18.91
N GLY A 114 16.63 37.41 -18.17
CA GLY A 114 15.22 37.07 -18.02
C GLY A 114 14.91 36.06 -16.90
N ASN A 115 15.91 35.66 -16.11
CA ASN A 115 15.71 34.79 -14.94
C ASN A 115 15.16 35.58 -13.76
N ILE A 116 14.52 34.87 -12.81
CA ILE A 116 13.98 35.46 -11.60
C ILE A 116 15.13 35.90 -10.68
N GLY A 117 15.20 37.19 -10.39
CA GLY A 117 16.15 37.77 -9.44
C GLY A 117 15.72 37.59 -7.98
N THR A 118 16.55 38.08 -7.06
CA THR A 118 16.30 38.02 -5.61
C THR A 118 15.59 39.25 -5.06
N GLU A 119 15.50 40.33 -5.84
CA GLU A 119 14.88 41.59 -5.44
C GLU A 119 13.38 41.60 -5.72
N LEU A 120 12.62 42.24 -4.84
CA LEU A 120 11.18 42.46 -5.03
C LEU A 120 10.94 43.66 -5.93
N LYS A 121 9.88 43.61 -6.74
CA LYS A 121 9.39 44.79 -7.47
C LYS A 121 8.89 45.84 -6.47
N GLU A 122 9.35 47.08 -6.59
CA GLU A 122 9.06 48.14 -5.61
C GLU A 122 7.56 48.46 -5.45
N GLU A 123 6.81 48.58 -6.55
CA GLU A 123 5.40 48.97 -6.48
C GLU A 123 4.47 47.84 -6.00
N PHE A 124 4.57 46.65 -6.61
CA PHE A 124 3.58 45.58 -6.43
C PHE A 124 4.15 44.30 -5.81
N GLY A 125 5.49 44.16 -5.74
CA GLY A 125 6.15 42.94 -5.27
C GLY A 125 5.71 42.48 -3.89
N PRO A 126 5.69 43.36 -2.87
CA PRO A 126 5.24 42.98 -1.52
C PRO A 126 3.78 42.51 -1.47
N GLY A 127 2.88 43.11 -2.26
CA GLY A 127 1.47 42.74 -2.35
C GLY A 127 1.28 41.38 -3.00
N ILE A 128 1.89 41.18 -4.17
CA ILE A 128 1.84 39.92 -4.92
C ILE A 128 2.44 38.76 -4.12
N LEU A 129 3.57 38.98 -3.43
CA LEU A 129 4.19 37.96 -2.60
C LEU A 129 3.30 37.57 -1.42
N ARG A 130 2.66 38.55 -0.76
CA ARG A 130 1.72 38.31 0.34
C ARG A 130 0.54 37.47 -0.13
N ASP A 131 -0.03 37.78 -1.28
CA ASP A 131 -1.15 37.04 -1.84
C ASP A 131 -0.74 35.62 -2.26
N ALA A 132 0.46 35.45 -2.83
CA ALA A 132 0.99 34.14 -3.18
C ALA A 132 1.14 33.23 -1.96
N ILE A 133 1.63 33.79 -0.85
CA ILE A 133 1.77 33.06 0.43
C ILE A 133 0.39 32.69 0.97
N LYS A 134 -0.57 33.62 1.00
CA LYS A 134 -1.93 33.35 1.48
C LYS A 134 -2.62 32.26 0.66
N SER A 135 -2.56 32.35 -0.66
CA SER A 135 -3.13 31.37 -1.57
C SER A 135 -2.47 30.00 -1.38
N LYS A 136 -1.13 29.95 -1.25
CA LYS A 136 -0.42 28.69 -1.00
C LYS A 136 -0.85 28.04 0.32
N VAL A 137 -0.96 28.82 1.40
CA VAL A 137 -1.43 28.32 2.70
C VAL A 137 -2.87 27.79 2.59
N ALA A 138 -3.75 28.50 1.89
CA ALA A 138 -5.13 28.07 1.67
C ALA A 138 -5.21 26.74 0.88
N VAL A 139 -4.45 26.61 -0.22
CA VAL A 139 -4.38 25.38 -1.03
C VAL A 139 -3.86 24.21 -0.21
N LEU A 140 -2.77 24.39 0.55
CA LEU A 140 -2.23 23.33 1.41
C LEU A 140 -3.20 22.93 2.53
N THR A 141 -3.93 23.90 3.10
CA THR A 141 -4.94 23.64 4.13
C THR A 141 -6.11 22.83 3.55
N ALA A 142 -6.57 23.19 2.35
CA ALA A 142 -7.62 22.44 1.65
C ALA A 142 -7.16 21.02 1.31
N ALA A 143 -5.94 20.87 0.77
CA ALA A 143 -5.34 19.58 0.47
C ALA A 143 -5.25 18.68 1.70
N SER A 144 -4.85 19.21 2.85
CA SER A 144 -4.79 18.46 4.12
C SER A 144 -6.16 17.91 4.51
N LYS A 145 -7.22 18.73 4.46
CA LYS A 145 -8.58 18.30 4.78
C LYS A 145 -9.12 17.26 3.79
N ILE A 146 -8.78 17.41 2.52
CA ILE A 146 -9.16 16.46 1.47
C ILE A 146 -8.46 15.12 1.71
N ILE A 147 -7.15 15.13 2.01
CA ILE A 147 -6.38 13.92 2.36
C ILE A 147 -6.97 13.26 3.60
N GLU A 148 -7.29 14.01 4.65
CA GLU A 148 -7.95 13.48 5.85
C GLU A 148 -9.31 12.83 5.52
N THR A 149 -10.07 13.43 4.59
CA THR A 149 -11.37 12.91 4.16
C THR A 149 -11.23 11.66 3.28
N LEU A 150 -10.27 11.65 2.36
CA LEU A 150 -9.97 10.49 1.50
C LEU A 150 -9.41 9.32 2.32
N MET A 151 -8.60 9.63 3.33
CA MET A 151 -8.01 8.68 4.29
C MET A 151 -8.91 8.42 5.50
N SER A 152 -10.18 8.82 5.48
CA SER A 152 -10.99 8.82 6.70
C SER A 152 -10.97 7.45 7.37
N GLY A 153 -10.76 7.45 8.69
CA GLY A 153 -10.75 6.24 9.50
C GLY A 153 -12.03 5.43 9.35
N GLN A 154 -13.15 6.05 8.95
CA GLN A 154 -14.39 5.35 8.63
C GLN A 154 -14.30 4.50 7.36
N ARG A 155 -13.64 4.97 6.30
CA ARG A 155 -13.46 4.21 5.04
C ARG A 155 -12.49 3.05 5.27
N VAL A 156 -11.43 3.29 6.05
CA VAL A 156 -10.49 2.24 6.50
C VAL A 156 -11.19 1.22 7.40
N ALA A 157 -11.97 1.66 8.39
CA ALA A 157 -12.71 0.79 9.30
C ALA A 157 -13.79 -0.03 8.58
N ALA A 158 -14.51 0.57 7.63
CA ALA A 158 -15.50 -0.12 6.80
C ALA A 158 -14.83 -1.19 5.92
N THR A 159 -13.68 -0.88 5.33
CA THR A 159 -12.90 -1.83 4.53
C THR A 159 -12.35 -2.96 5.41
N GLN A 160 -11.83 -2.63 6.60
CA GLN A 160 -11.33 -3.60 7.56
C GLN A 160 -12.44 -4.54 8.06
N ALA A 161 -13.63 -4.00 8.36
CA ALA A 161 -14.81 -4.78 8.74
C ALA A 161 -15.23 -5.73 7.62
N ALA A 162 -15.30 -5.26 6.38
CA ALA A 162 -15.68 -6.08 5.23
C ALA A 162 -14.65 -7.19 4.91
N ILE A 163 -13.35 -6.92 5.09
CA ILE A 163 -12.29 -7.94 4.99
C ILE A 163 -12.46 -9.01 6.09
N VAL A 164 -12.72 -8.58 7.33
CA VAL A 164 -12.95 -9.51 8.46
C VAL A 164 -14.18 -10.39 8.20
N GLU A 165 -15.26 -9.82 7.67
CA GLU A 165 -16.49 -10.55 7.32
C GLU A 165 -16.26 -11.55 6.17
N ALA A 166 -15.55 -11.14 5.11
CA ALA A 166 -15.20 -12.02 4.00
C ALA A 166 -14.29 -13.18 4.44
N VAL A 167 -13.36 -12.93 5.37
CA VAL A 167 -12.49 -13.96 5.93
C VAL A 167 -13.24 -14.87 6.89
N GLU A 168 -14.16 -14.34 7.69
CA GLU A 168 -15.02 -15.13 8.57
C GLU A 168 -15.88 -16.13 7.78
N ALA A 169 -16.49 -15.68 6.68
CA ALA A 169 -17.29 -16.53 5.81
C ALA A 169 -16.48 -17.67 5.17
N ALA A 170 -15.18 -17.46 4.93
CA ALA A 170 -14.28 -18.45 4.35
C ALA A 170 -13.59 -19.37 5.38
N SER A 171 -13.21 -18.83 6.55
CA SER A 171 -12.55 -19.54 7.65
C SER A 171 -12.65 -18.75 8.96
N PRO A 172 -13.51 -19.18 9.90
CA PRO A 172 -13.62 -18.58 11.23
C PRO A 172 -12.31 -18.59 12.03
N GLU A 173 -11.45 -19.60 11.85
CA GLU A 173 -10.14 -19.61 12.53
C GLU A 173 -9.16 -18.58 11.94
N ALA A 174 -9.26 -18.26 10.65
CA ALA A 174 -8.44 -17.21 10.03
C ALA A 174 -8.85 -15.81 10.49
N LYS A 175 -10.14 -15.60 10.80
CA LYS A 175 -10.66 -14.35 11.40
C LYS A 175 -9.91 -13.97 12.67
N VAL A 176 -9.72 -14.92 13.59
CA VAL A 176 -9.08 -14.66 14.90
C VAL A 176 -7.67 -14.12 14.71
N LYS A 177 -6.87 -14.77 13.86
CA LYS A 177 -5.50 -14.34 13.55
C LYS A 177 -5.46 -12.98 12.83
N LEU A 178 -6.41 -12.73 11.93
CA LEU A 178 -6.51 -11.46 11.21
C LEU A 178 -6.85 -10.31 12.16
N VAL A 179 -7.81 -10.51 13.07
CA VAL A 179 -8.19 -9.51 14.08
C VAL A 179 -7.03 -9.22 15.04
N GLU A 180 -6.28 -10.24 15.46
CA GLU A 180 -5.06 -10.06 16.27
C GLU A 180 -3.97 -9.29 15.52
N ALA A 181 -3.75 -9.60 14.24
CA ALA A 181 -2.80 -8.86 13.40
C ALA A 181 -3.20 -7.39 13.25
N PHE A 182 -4.49 -7.11 13.02
CA PHE A 182 -4.99 -5.74 12.94
C PHE A 182 -4.85 -4.99 14.27
N ARG A 183 -5.14 -5.62 15.42
CA ARG A 183 -4.88 -5.02 16.75
C ARG A 183 -3.41 -4.70 16.96
N GLY A 184 -2.50 -5.59 16.53
CA GLY A 184 -1.06 -5.36 16.60
C GLY A 184 -0.59 -4.18 15.74
N ILE A 185 -1.19 -4.01 14.55
CA ILE A 185 -0.92 -2.85 13.68
C ILE A 185 -1.45 -1.57 14.32
N GLN A 186 -2.69 -1.56 14.81
CA GLN A 186 -3.29 -0.41 15.48
C GLN A 186 -2.51 0.01 16.74
N ALA A 187 -1.99 -0.94 17.51
CA ALA A 187 -1.16 -0.66 18.68
C ALA A 187 0.22 -0.06 18.33
N ARG A 188 0.76 -0.37 17.13
CA ARG A 188 2.08 0.13 16.69
C ARG A 188 2.00 1.48 16.00
N TYR A 189 0.94 1.74 15.25
CA TYR A 189 0.83 2.90 14.37
C TYR A 189 -0.26 3.90 14.79
N GLY A 190 -1.03 3.58 15.83
CA GLY A 190 -2.24 4.32 16.19
C GLY A 190 -3.37 4.09 15.18
N MET A 191 -4.60 4.46 15.55
CA MET A 191 -5.70 4.56 14.59
C MET A 191 -5.35 5.61 13.53
N ILE A 192 -5.14 5.19 12.28
CA ILE A 192 -5.14 6.12 11.14
C ILE A 192 -6.62 6.47 10.89
N GLY A 193 -7.09 7.49 11.59
CA GLY A 193 -8.48 7.93 11.64
C GLY A 193 -8.60 9.02 12.69
N PRO A 194 -9.45 10.05 12.46
CA PRO A 194 -9.23 11.40 12.95
C PRO A 194 -9.02 11.36 14.45
N ALA A 195 -8.00 12.09 14.91
CA ALA A 195 -7.86 12.37 16.32
C ALA A 195 -9.22 12.88 16.80
N GLU A 196 -9.92 12.06 17.58
CA GLU A 196 -10.96 12.51 18.49
C GLU A 196 -10.25 13.48 19.46
N ARG A 197 -10.11 14.73 19.02
CA ARG A 197 -9.85 15.84 19.90
C ARG A 197 -11.23 16.37 20.27
N PRO A 198 -11.71 16.13 21.50
CA PRO A 198 -12.59 17.12 22.09
C PRO A 198 -11.81 18.44 22.17
N HIS A 199 -12.55 19.55 22.17
CA HIS A 199 -12.18 20.98 22.31
C HIS A 199 -12.37 21.79 21.03
#